data_AF-A0A4V2MP89-F1
#
_entry.id   AF-A0A4V2MP89-F1
#
_cell.length_a   1.000
_cell.length_b   1.000
_cell.length_c   1.000
_cell.angle_alpha   90.00
_cell.angle_beta   90.00
_cell.angle_gamma   90.00
#
_symmetry.space_group_name_H-M   'P 1'
#
loop_
_entity.id
_entity.type
_entity.pdbx_description
1 polymer ?
#
loop_
_entity_poly.entity_id
_entity_poly.type
_entity_poly.pdbx_seq_one_letter_code
_entity_poly.pdbx_strand_id
1 'polypeptide(L)'
;MKTKTRTETKTKLVLVNADLQQNNDLVEQAYTAITNVASDLLKKFELTKYRTHISVEHCKDPQNTNLVREYICFFWNITISNSKEGKSYIFISIDESGIEKFGSGLTNLLLRSAFKITESLEGKQSIEYSMRVNYMPMDIHNFFYRRIVEGETDFVSLFTVEHLQS
;
A
#
# COMPACT_ATOMS: atom_id res chain seq x y z
N MET A 1 36.32 -17.83 -24.00
CA MET A 1 35.58 -16.67 -23.47
C MET A 1 34.27 -16.57 -24.25
N LYS A 2 33.12 -16.93 -23.67
CA LYS A 2 31.81 -16.95 -24.35
C LYS A 2 31.06 -15.66 -24.01
N THR A 3 30.78 -14.84 -25.02
CA THR A 3 30.07 -13.56 -24.89
C THR A 3 28.59 -13.82 -24.55
N LYS A 4 28.12 -13.38 -23.39
CA LYS A 4 26.70 -13.36 -23.04
C LYS A 4 26.02 -12.27 -23.87
N THR A 5 25.17 -12.65 -24.82
CA THR A 5 24.29 -11.73 -25.52
C THR A 5 23.28 -11.17 -24.52
N ARG A 6 23.31 -9.85 -24.34
CA ARG A 6 22.42 -9.08 -23.48
C ARG A 6 21.01 -9.18 -24.04
N THR A 7 20.12 -9.86 -23.31
CA THR A 7 18.70 -9.94 -23.63
C THR A 7 18.09 -8.54 -23.53
N GLU A 8 17.66 -7.98 -24.64
CA GLU A 8 16.93 -6.71 -24.66
C GLU A 8 15.60 -6.89 -23.91
N THR A 9 15.45 -6.15 -22.81
CA THR A 9 14.20 -6.06 -22.05
C THR A 9 13.16 -5.41 -22.96
N LYS A 10 12.33 -6.23 -23.63
CA LYS A 10 11.18 -5.72 -24.40
C LYS A 10 10.23 -5.03 -23.43
N THR A 11 10.23 -3.70 -23.44
CA THR A 11 9.21 -2.88 -22.80
C THR A 11 7.87 -3.26 -23.44
N LYS A 12 7.03 -4.01 -22.72
CA LYS A 12 5.65 -4.24 -23.14
C LYS A 12 4.92 -2.92 -23.00
N LEU A 13 4.81 -2.18 -24.11
CA LEU A 13 3.94 -1.01 -24.20
C LEU A 13 2.50 -1.54 -24.17
N VAL A 14 1.87 -1.52 -23.00
CA VAL A 14 0.43 -1.74 -22.86
C VAL A 14 -0.24 -0.47 -23.37
N LEU A 15 -1.05 -0.58 -24.42
CA LEU A 15 -1.89 0.52 -24.90
C LEU A 15 -2.96 0.80 -23.84
N VAL A 16 -2.75 1.84 -23.04
CA VAL A 16 -3.72 2.29 -22.04
C VAL A 16 -4.78 3.13 -22.77
N ASN A 17 -6.03 2.62 -22.83
CA ASN A 17 -7.18 3.43 -23.27
C ASN A 17 -7.50 4.49 -22.20
N ALA A 18 -8.08 5.63 -22.60
CA ALA A 18 -8.45 6.74 -21.70
C ALA A 18 -9.30 6.27 -20.50
N ASP A 19 -10.24 5.36 -20.72
CA ASP A 19 -11.09 4.81 -19.64
C ASP A 19 -10.29 3.98 -18.62
N LEU A 20 -9.24 3.29 -19.08
CA LEU A 20 -8.35 2.52 -18.20
C LEU A 20 -7.48 3.46 -17.37
N GLN A 21 -6.93 4.51 -18.00
CA GLN A 21 -6.16 5.52 -17.28
C GLN A 21 -7.01 6.22 -16.22
N GLN A 22 -8.22 6.65 -16.58
CA GLN A 22 -9.14 7.29 -15.65
C GLN A 22 -9.46 6.38 -14.45
N ASN A 23 -9.72 5.10 -14.69
CA ASN A 23 -9.93 4.15 -13.59
C ASN A 23 -8.69 3.98 -12.71
N ASN A 24 -7.50 3.86 -13.31
CA ASN A 24 -6.26 3.76 -12.55
C ASN A 24 -6.02 5.01 -11.68
N ASP A 25 -6.30 6.20 -12.21
CA ASP A 25 -6.19 7.46 -11.46
C ASP A 25 -7.13 7.48 -10.24
N LEU A 26 -8.34 6.93 -10.38
CA LEU A 26 -9.28 6.79 -9.26
C LEU A 26 -8.76 5.80 -8.21
N VAL A 27 -8.17 4.70 -8.64
CA VAL A 27 -7.55 3.71 -7.74
C VAL A 27 -6.37 4.34 -6.98
N GLU A 28 -5.54 5.16 -7.64
CA GLU A 28 -4.45 5.88 -6.97
C GLU A 28 -4.93 6.92 -5.96
N GLN A 29 -5.99 7.65 -6.29
CA GLN A 29 -6.64 8.58 -5.36
C GLN A 29 -7.20 7.85 -4.15
N ALA A 30 -7.89 6.71 -4.36
CA ALA A 30 -8.41 5.88 -3.28
C ALA A 30 -7.30 5.31 -2.40
N TYR A 31 -6.20 4.83 -2.99
CA TYR A 31 -5.02 4.37 -2.24
C TYR A 31 -4.47 5.48 -1.31
N THR A 32 -4.36 6.70 -1.83
CA THR A 32 -3.88 7.85 -1.06
C THR A 32 -4.85 8.19 0.08
N ALA A 33 -6.17 8.18 -0.18
CA ALA A 33 -7.16 8.41 0.86
C ALA A 33 -7.16 7.32 1.95
N ILE A 34 -7.00 6.05 1.55
CA ILE A 34 -6.94 4.90 2.48
C ILE A 34 -5.69 4.97 3.36
N THR A 35 -4.53 5.29 2.80
CA THR A 35 -3.27 5.41 3.55
C THR A 35 -3.27 6.60 4.51
N ASN A 36 -3.97 7.69 4.16
CA ASN A 36 -4.23 8.80 5.09
C ASN A 36 -5.10 8.36 6.27
N VAL A 37 -6.19 7.62 6.03
CA VAL A 37 -7.01 7.03 7.10
C VAL A 37 -6.17 6.09 7.97
N ALA A 38 -5.36 5.23 7.36
CA ALA A 38 -4.47 4.33 8.09
C ALA A 38 -3.53 5.12 9.02
N SER A 39 -2.93 6.19 8.52
CA SER A 39 -2.06 7.10 9.28
C SER A 39 -2.79 7.76 10.45
N ASP A 40 -4.02 8.25 10.23
CA ASP A 40 -4.84 8.87 11.26
C ASP A 40 -5.21 7.88 12.38
N LEU A 41 -5.50 6.62 12.03
CA LEU A 41 -5.79 5.58 13.01
C LEU A 41 -4.59 5.30 13.93
N LEU A 42 -3.36 5.48 13.44
CA LEU A 42 -2.16 5.28 14.25
C LEU A 42 -2.00 6.35 15.34
N LYS A 43 -2.52 7.57 15.15
CA LYS A 43 -2.36 8.70 16.10
C LYS A 43 -2.85 8.39 17.51
N LYS A 44 -3.74 7.40 17.66
CA LYS A 44 -4.29 6.94 18.95
C LYS A 44 -3.26 6.26 19.86
N PHE A 45 -2.13 5.79 19.33
CA PHE A 45 -1.15 5.07 20.12
C PHE A 45 -0.12 6.00 20.76
N GLU A 46 0.16 5.80 22.05
CA GLU A 46 1.20 6.57 22.74
C GLU A 46 2.60 6.21 22.23
N LEU A 47 2.89 4.90 22.12
CA LEU A 47 4.21 4.40 21.74
C LEU A 47 4.54 4.68 20.27
N THR A 48 5.68 5.32 20.04
CA THR A 48 6.18 5.72 18.71
C THR A 48 6.22 4.57 17.70
N LYS A 49 6.60 3.36 18.13
CA LYS A 49 6.67 2.18 17.24
C LYS A 49 5.33 1.82 16.59
N TYR A 50 4.20 2.17 17.22
CA TYR A 50 2.86 1.94 16.67
C TYR A 50 2.34 3.15 15.87
N ARG A 51 3.03 4.29 15.95
CA ARG A 51 2.80 5.50 15.16
C ARG A 51 3.71 5.64 13.94
N THR A 52 4.66 4.73 13.80
CA THR A 52 5.61 4.74 12.68
C THR A 52 5.00 3.99 11.51
N HIS A 53 5.11 4.56 10.32
CA HIS A 53 4.80 3.91 9.06
C HIS A 53 5.89 4.20 8.03
N ILE A 54 5.92 3.38 6.99
CA ILE A 54 6.93 3.39 5.94
C ILE A 54 6.20 3.54 4.63
N SER A 55 6.66 4.45 3.78
CA SER A 55 6.21 4.54 2.40
C SER A 55 7.31 4.06 1.48
N VAL A 56 6.98 3.18 0.54
CA VAL A 56 7.90 2.66 -0.47
C VAL A 56 7.40 3.00 -1.86
N GLU A 57 8.24 3.65 -2.66
CA GLU A 57 7.98 4.07 -4.03
C GLU A 57 8.67 3.13 -5.03
N HIS A 58 8.04 1.98 -5.30
CA HIS A 58 8.62 0.93 -6.14
C HIS A 58 8.76 1.31 -7.61
N CYS A 59 7.97 2.26 -8.11
CA CYS A 59 8.13 2.77 -9.48
C CYS A 59 9.51 3.41 -9.74
N LYS A 60 10.26 3.75 -8.69
CA LYS A 60 11.63 4.25 -8.80
C LYS A 60 12.68 3.12 -8.80
N ASP A 61 12.28 1.89 -8.48
CA ASP A 61 13.15 0.72 -8.50
C ASP A 61 13.09 0.03 -9.89
N PRO A 62 14.18 0.06 -10.67
CA PRO A 62 14.22 -0.54 -12.00
C PRO A 62 14.03 -2.06 -12.01
N GLN A 63 14.09 -2.74 -10.86
CA GLN A 63 13.83 -4.18 -10.76
C GLN A 63 12.35 -4.53 -10.58
N ASN A 64 11.49 -3.55 -10.26
CA ASN A 64 10.09 -3.80 -9.96
C ASN A 64 9.16 -3.23 -11.04
N THR A 65 8.49 -4.10 -11.79
CA THR A 65 7.67 -3.67 -12.93
C THR A 65 6.18 -3.54 -12.61
N ASN A 66 5.72 -4.09 -11.48
CA ASN A 66 4.29 -4.22 -11.19
C ASN A 66 3.88 -3.57 -9.87
N LEU A 67 4.75 -3.58 -8.86
CA LEU A 67 4.46 -2.92 -7.59
C LEU A 67 4.65 -1.41 -7.77
N VAL A 68 3.65 -0.63 -7.39
CA VAL A 68 3.67 0.82 -7.59
C VAL A 68 4.12 1.50 -6.29
N ARG A 69 3.33 1.35 -5.24
CA ARG A 69 3.59 1.94 -3.91
C ARG A 69 3.18 0.99 -2.79
N GLU A 70 3.83 1.16 -1.66
CA GLU A 70 3.57 0.39 -0.46
C GLU A 70 3.52 1.31 0.76
N TYR A 71 2.54 1.08 1.64
CA TYR A 71 2.42 1.68 2.97
C TYR A 71 2.51 0.53 3.97
N ILE A 72 3.50 0.59 4.86
CA ILE A 72 3.75 -0.47 5.84
C ILE A 72 3.72 0.15 7.22
N CYS A 73 2.93 -0.40 8.12
CA CYS A 73 3.03 -0.11 9.54
C CYS A 73 3.02 -1.41 10.34
N PHE A 74 3.04 -1.29 11.67
CA PHE A 74 2.96 -2.44 12.57
C PHE A 74 1.71 -3.32 12.31
N PHE A 75 0.61 -2.74 11.83
CA PHE A 75 -0.69 -3.40 11.74
C PHE A 75 -1.05 -3.89 10.33
N TRP A 76 -0.59 -3.17 9.31
CA TRP A 76 -1.06 -3.35 7.95
C TRP A 76 0.06 -3.12 6.93
N ASN A 77 -0.12 -3.78 5.79
CA ASN A 77 0.61 -3.53 4.57
C ASN A 77 -0.42 -3.22 3.48
N ILE A 78 -0.44 -1.97 3.02
CA ILE A 78 -1.38 -1.47 2.03
C ILE A 78 -0.58 -1.17 0.77
N THR A 79 -0.95 -1.81 -0.33
CA THR A 79 -0.10 -1.90 -1.50
C THR A 79 -0.92 -1.61 -2.74
N ILE A 80 -0.39 -0.79 -3.65
CA ILE A 80 -0.96 -0.60 -4.98
C ILE A 80 -0.05 -1.25 -6.02
N SER A 81 -0.63 -2.03 -6.92
CA SER A 81 0.09 -2.72 -7.98
C SER A 81 -0.70 -2.79 -9.26
N ASN A 82 0.03 -2.92 -10.37
CA ASN A 82 -0.54 -3.03 -11.71
C ASN A 82 -0.55 -4.48 -12.17
N SER A 83 -1.65 -4.89 -12.79
CA SER A 83 -1.74 -6.17 -13.48
C SER A 83 -0.91 -6.16 -14.77
N LYS A 84 -0.73 -7.33 -15.38
CA LYS A 84 -0.11 -7.46 -16.71
C LYS A 84 -0.84 -6.67 -17.80
N GLU A 85 -2.12 -6.35 -17.58
CA GLU A 85 -2.98 -5.57 -18.48
C GLU A 85 -2.94 -4.07 -18.15
N GLY A 86 -2.13 -3.65 -17.17
CA GLY A 86 -2.02 -2.25 -16.75
C GLY A 86 -3.14 -1.76 -15.83
N LYS A 87 -4.00 -2.64 -15.29
CA LYS A 87 -5.05 -2.27 -14.33
C LYS A 87 -4.46 -2.17 -12.92
N SER A 88 -4.74 -1.07 -12.22
CA SER A 88 -4.32 -0.85 -10.83
C SER A 88 -5.25 -1.58 -9.85
N TYR A 89 -4.65 -2.13 -8.79
CA TYR A 89 -5.36 -2.79 -7.68
C TYR A 89 -4.74 -2.41 -6.34
N ILE A 90 -5.60 -2.25 -5.33
CA ILE A 90 -5.20 -2.03 -3.93
C ILE A 90 -5.29 -3.35 -3.19
N PHE A 91 -4.25 -3.69 -2.44
CA PHE A 91 -4.19 -4.85 -1.57
C PHE A 91 -4.00 -4.38 -0.14
N ILE A 92 -4.82 -4.89 0.78
CA ILE A 92 -4.68 -4.65 2.22
C ILE A 92 -4.37 -5.98 2.88
N SER A 93 -3.16 -6.12 3.39
CA SER A 93 -2.73 -7.27 4.19
C SER A 93 -2.74 -6.89 5.67
N ILE A 94 -3.15 -7.86 6.51
CA ILE A 94 -3.34 -7.66 7.94
C ILE A 94 -2.25 -8.43 8.69
N ASP A 95 -1.65 -7.77 9.68
CA ASP A 95 -0.62 -8.38 10.51
C ASP A 95 -1.23 -9.24 11.62
N GLU A 96 -0.70 -10.45 11.81
CA GLU A 96 -1.15 -11.37 12.86
C GLU A 96 -0.89 -10.81 14.26
N SER A 97 0.33 -10.34 14.53
CA SER A 97 0.72 -9.74 15.82
C SER A 97 -0.08 -8.48 16.15
N GLY A 98 -0.44 -7.69 15.15
CA GLY A 98 -1.34 -6.54 15.28
C GLY A 98 -2.71 -6.94 15.79
N ILE A 99 -3.31 -7.97 15.19
CA ILE A 99 -4.63 -8.49 15.60
C ILE A 99 -4.57 -9.14 16.98
N GLU A 100 -3.57 -9.97 17.26
CA GLU A 100 -3.45 -10.65 18.55
C GLU A 100 -3.30 -9.67 19.72
N LYS A 101 -2.51 -8.60 19.56
CA LYS A 101 -2.21 -7.65 20.63
C LYS A 101 -3.28 -6.57 20.83
N PHE A 102 -3.96 -6.16 19.77
CA PHE A 102 -4.85 -4.99 19.79
C PHE A 102 -6.30 -5.31 19.38
N GLY A 103 -6.58 -6.57 19.02
CA GLY A 103 -7.86 -7.02 18.52
C GLY A 103 -8.14 -6.53 17.10
N SER A 104 -9.35 -6.85 16.60
CA SER A 104 -9.77 -6.52 15.23
C SER A 104 -10.36 -5.12 15.07
N GLY A 105 -10.60 -4.38 16.16
CA GLY A 105 -11.31 -3.11 16.14
C GLY A 105 -10.65 -2.06 15.23
N LEU A 106 -9.33 -1.91 15.32
CA LEU A 106 -8.57 -0.96 14.51
C LEU A 106 -8.63 -1.31 13.02
N THR A 107 -8.40 -2.58 12.68
CA THR A 107 -8.48 -3.09 11.31
C THR A 107 -9.88 -2.96 10.74
N ASN A 108 -10.92 -3.21 11.53
CA ASN A 108 -12.31 -3.02 11.09
C ASN A 108 -12.62 -1.55 10.76
N LEU A 109 -12.07 -0.59 11.51
CA LEU A 109 -12.21 0.84 11.21
C LEU A 109 -11.53 1.22 9.89
N LEU A 110 -10.33 0.68 9.64
CA LEU A 110 -9.63 0.87 8.37
C LEU A 110 -10.45 0.29 7.21
N LEU A 111 -10.87 -0.98 7.30
CA LEU A 111 -11.58 -1.65 6.22
C LEU A 111 -12.91 -0.97 5.90
N ARG A 112 -13.70 -0.57 6.91
CA ARG A 112 -14.95 0.17 6.70
C ARG A 112 -14.73 1.48 5.95
N SER A 113 -13.69 2.23 6.35
CA SER A 113 -13.33 3.47 5.66
C SER A 113 -12.86 3.19 4.24
N ALA A 114 -12.07 2.14 4.03
CA ALA A 114 -11.56 1.77 2.72
C ALA A 114 -12.70 1.37 1.76
N PHE A 115 -13.64 0.54 2.19
CA PHE A 115 -14.81 0.20 1.38
C PHE A 115 -15.64 1.43 1.03
N LYS A 116 -15.87 2.33 1.99
CA LYS A 116 -16.59 3.60 1.74
C LYS A 116 -15.86 4.48 0.72
N ILE A 117 -14.53 4.59 0.82
CA ILE A 117 -13.70 5.35 -0.13
C ILE A 117 -13.83 4.76 -1.54
N THR A 118 -13.79 3.42 -1.67
CA THR A 118 -13.87 2.76 -2.98
C THR A 118 -15.28 2.73 -3.57
N GLU A 119 -16.32 2.78 -2.73
CA GLU A 119 -17.72 2.85 -3.14
C GLU A 119 -18.09 4.25 -3.65
N SER A 120 -17.66 5.30 -2.94
CA SER A 120 -18.06 6.68 -3.24
C SER A 120 -16.86 7.63 -3.30
N LEU A 121 -16.08 7.57 -4.37
CA LEU A 121 -15.08 8.61 -4.65
C LEU A 121 -15.75 9.77 -5.40
N GLU A 122 -16.20 10.80 -4.65
CA GLU A 122 -16.70 12.06 -5.22
C GLU A 122 -17.83 11.93 -6.27
N GLY A 123 -18.73 10.95 -6.10
CA GLY A 123 -19.84 10.72 -7.05
C GLY A 123 -19.40 10.11 -8.40
N LYS A 124 -18.16 9.60 -8.47
CA LYS A 124 -17.63 8.86 -9.62
C LYS A 124 -17.97 7.37 -9.51
N GLN A 125 -17.66 6.62 -10.56
CA GLN A 125 -17.89 5.18 -10.64
C GLN A 125 -17.23 4.43 -9.48
N SER A 126 -17.96 3.49 -8.86
CA SER A 126 -17.41 2.63 -7.80
C SER A 126 -16.26 1.78 -8.34
N ILE A 127 -15.17 1.73 -7.57
CA ILE A 127 -13.96 0.97 -7.86
C ILE A 127 -13.72 -0.12 -6.82
N GLU A 128 -14.73 -0.53 -6.06
CA GLU A 128 -14.62 -1.59 -5.04
C GLU A 128 -13.94 -2.87 -5.57
N TYR A 129 -14.20 -3.23 -6.83
CA TYR A 129 -13.59 -4.39 -7.50
C TYR A 129 -12.05 -4.33 -7.57
N SER A 130 -11.48 -3.12 -7.46
CA SER A 130 -10.02 -2.90 -7.49
C SER A 130 -9.36 -3.14 -6.14
N MET A 131 -10.13 -3.19 -5.05
CA MET A 131 -9.62 -3.42 -3.71
C MET A 131 -9.74 -4.88 -3.32
N ARG A 132 -8.67 -5.43 -2.73
CA ARG A 132 -8.59 -6.81 -2.25
C ARG A 132 -8.02 -6.82 -0.84
N VAL A 133 -8.67 -7.58 0.03
CA VAL A 133 -8.21 -7.77 1.40
C VAL A 133 -7.63 -9.18 1.51
N ASN A 134 -6.38 -9.28 1.93
CA ASN A 134 -5.74 -10.55 2.22
C ASN A 134 -6.14 -10.96 3.64
N TYR A 135 -7.17 -11.80 3.74
CA TYR A 135 -7.73 -12.22 5.04
C TYR A 135 -6.88 -13.25 5.78
N MET A 136 -5.90 -13.87 5.11
CA MET A 136 -4.90 -14.70 5.79
C MET A 136 -3.84 -13.77 6.38
N PRO A 137 -3.71 -13.69 7.72
CA PRO A 137 -2.70 -12.85 8.34
C PRO A 137 -1.30 -13.20 7.82
N MET A 138 -0.50 -12.16 7.62
CA MET A 138 0.88 -12.28 7.18
C MET A 138 1.81 -11.76 8.28
N ASP A 139 3.05 -12.24 8.29
CA ASP A 139 4.11 -11.66 9.10
C ASP A 139 4.62 -10.36 8.46
N ILE A 140 3.82 -9.30 8.61
CA ILE A 140 4.15 -7.94 8.20
C ILE A 140 5.09 -7.33 9.24
N HIS A 141 4.97 -7.75 10.49
CA HIS A 141 5.69 -7.26 11.65
C HIS A 141 7.20 -7.35 11.49
N ASN A 142 7.73 -8.51 11.08
CA ASN A 142 9.16 -8.67 10.84
C ASN A 142 9.63 -7.86 9.62
N PHE A 143 8.82 -7.78 8.57
CA PHE A 143 9.13 -6.96 7.40
C PHE A 143 9.22 -5.47 7.75
N PHE A 144 8.26 -4.96 8.52
CA PHE A 144 8.21 -3.60 9.01
C PHE A 144 9.45 -3.23 9.83
N TYR A 145 9.83 -4.06 10.81
CA TYR A 145 11.03 -3.77 11.61
C TYR A 145 12.32 -3.85 10.81
N ARG A 146 12.42 -4.80 9.88
CA ARG A 146 13.59 -4.88 9.00
C ARG A 146 13.75 -3.59 8.21
N ARG A 147 12.65 -3.07 7.62
CA ARG A 147 12.65 -1.79 6.89
C ARG A 147 13.00 -0.60 7.78
N ILE A 148 12.56 -0.59 9.04
CA ILE A 148 12.97 0.45 10.01
C ILE A 148 14.49 0.42 10.23
N VAL A 149 15.06 -0.77 10.42
CA VAL A 149 16.50 -0.94 10.68
C VAL A 149 17.33 -0.60 9.44
N GLU A 150 16.86 -0.97 8.24
CA GLU A 150 17.49 -0.62 6.97
C GLU A 150 17.50 0.90 6.74
N GLY A 151 16.51 1.63 7.25
CA GLY A 151 16.42 3.08 7.18
C GLY A 151 15.88 3.61 5.86
N GLU A 152 15.99 4.93 5.67
CA GLU A 152 15.52 5.61 4.48
C GLU A 152 16.46 5.40 3.28
N THR A 153 15.86 5.34 2.09
CA THR A 153 16.56 5.26 0.80
C THR A 153 15.88 6.20 -0.20
N ASP A 154 16.37 6.28 -1.44
CA ASP A 154 15.74 7.10 -2.50
C ASP A 154 14.27 6.71 -2.82
N PHE A 155 13.85 5.52 -2.40
CA PHE A 155 12.52 4.97 -2.62
C PHE A 155 11.85 4.45 -1.34
N VAL A 156 12.46 4.64 -0.17
CA VAL A 156 11.90 4.27 1.14
C VAL A 156 11.94 5.49 2.04
N SER A 157 10.79 5.91 2.54
CA SER A 157 10.66 7.00 3.51
C SER A 157 10.00 6.53 4.79
N LEU A 158 10.49 7.01 5.92
CA LEU A 158 9.98 6.65 7.24
C LEU A 158 9.25 7.85 7.84
N PHE A 159 8.05 7.61 8.32
CA PHE A 159 7.21 8.64 8.91
C PHE A 159 6.74 8.22 10.29
N THR A 160 6.62 9.19 11.18
CA THR A 160 5.98 9.00 12.49
C THR A 160 4.86 9.99 12.61
N VAL A 161 3.62 9.52 12.77
CA VAL A 161 2.47 10.42 12.96
C VAL A 161 2.48 10.98 14.38
N GLU A 162 2.07 12.22 14.57
CA GLU A 162 1.96 12.83 15.92
C GLU A 162 0.86 12.16 16.74
N HIS A 163 1.08 12.02 18.05
CA HIS A 163 0.08 11.47 18.96
C HIS A 163 -1.04 12.48 19.18
N LEU A 164 -2.29 12.01 19.12
CA LEU A 164 -3.44 12.84 19.45
C LEU A 164 -3.44 13.07 20.98
N GLN A 165 -3.04 14.25 21.43
CA GLN A 165 -3.17 14.61 22.85
C GLN A 165 -4.66 14.64 23.21
N SER A 166 -5.03 13.84 24.21
CA SER A 166 -6.39 13.75 24.77
C SER A 166 -6.82 15.03 25.46
#